data_AF-A0A3P7QPV2-F1
#
_entry.id   AF-A0A3P7QPV2-F1
#
_cell.length_a   1.000
_cell.length_b   1.000
_cell.length_c   1.000
_cell.angle_alpha   90.00
_cell.angle_beta   90.00
_cell.angle_gamma   90.00
#
_symmetry.space_group_name_H-M   'P 1'
#
loop_
_entity.id
_entity.type
_entity.pdbx_description
1 polymer ?
#
loop_
_entity_poly.entity_id
_entity_poly.type
_entity_poly.pdbx_seq_one_letter_code
_entity_poly.pdbx_strand_id
1 'polypeptide(L)'
;MQVSFAIHGSTGELYGDGAAIWYVQDRAQPGPVFGSRDYFRGLGIFLDTYSNHNGPHAPVLARDWELQVSFAIHGSTGELYGDGAAIWYVQDRAQPGPVFGSRDYFRGLGIFLDTYSNHNGPHAHGHPYISAMVNNGSLHYDHDMDGTHTQLGGEHTGCEVRFRNKQHETQLLVRYVSDVLSIYTDILGAGKWQECMSVAGVRLPTGYYFGFTAATGDLSGK
;
A
#
# COMPACT_ATOMS: atom_id res chain seq x y z
N MET A 1 -14.38 -0.92 14.01
CA MET A 1 -13.31 -1.34 14.93
C MET A 1 -12.02 -0.80 14.34
N GLN A 2 -11.42 0.21 14.99
CA GLN A 2 -10.17 0.80 14.56
C GLN A 2 -9.06 0.04 15.29
N VAL A 3 -8.21 -0.68 14.56
CA VAL A 3 -7.01 -1.30 15.11
C VAL A 3 -5.84 -0.45 14.69
N SER A 4 -5.49 0.50 15.54
CA SER A 4 -4.24 1.25 15.44
C SER A 4 -3.27 0.66 16.46
N PHE A 5 -2.08 0.27 16.03
CA PHE A 5 -0.98 -0.03 16.93
C PHE A 5 0.18 0.90 16.61
N ALA A 6 0.64 1.59 17.63
CA ALA A 6 1.88 2.33 17.63
C ALA A 6 2.78 1.67 18.69
N ILE A 7 3.94 1.18 18.27
CA ILE A 7 4.96 0.65 19.18
C ILE A 7 5.89 1.82 19.47
N HIS A 8 6.02 2.18 20.75
CA HIS A 8 6.87 3.29 21.20
C HIS A 8 7.95 2.76 22.15
N GLY A 9 9.22 3.00 21.81
CA GLY A 9 10.37 2.74 22.68
C GLY A 9 10.73 3.99 23.48
N SER A 10 10.99 3.84 24.78
CA SER A 10 11.27 4.95 25.70
C SER A 10 12.56 5.72 25.39
N THR A 11 13.44 5.17 24.55
CA THR A 11 14.76 5.73 24.23
C THR A 11 14.93 6.10 22.75
N GLY A 12 13.86 6.06 21.95
CA GLY A 12 13.96 6.24 20.50
C GLY A 12 14.46 5.00 19.73
N GLU A 13 14.81 3.92 20.44
CA GLU A 13 15.03 2.60 19.87
C GLU A 13 13.85 1.69 20.20
N LEU A 14 13.31 1.01 19.18
CA LEU A 14 12.24 0.02 19.31
C LEU A 14 12.87 -1.36 19.52
N TYR A 15 12.93 -1.83 20.77
CA TYR A 15 13.22 -3.23 21.07
C TYR A 15 11.91 -4.03 21.08
N GLY A 16 11.47 -4.49 19.92
CA GLY A 16 10.27 -5.31 19.80
C GLY A 16 10.32 -6.22 18.59
N ASP A 17 9.94 -7.49 18.79
CA ASP A 17 9.98 -8.57 17.79
C ASP A 17 8.96 -8.37 16.64
N GLY A 18 8.10 -7.35 16.72
CA GLY A 18 7.09 -6.99 15.72
C GLY A 18 5.66 -7.07 16.24
N ALA A 19 4.70 -7.18 15.32
CA ALA A 19 3.27 -7.25 15.62
C ALA A 19 2.59 -8.35 14.81
N ALA A 20 1.48 -8.89 15.31
CA ALA A 20 0.69 -9.86 14.56
C ALA A 20 -0.80 -9.50 14.61
N ILE A 21 -1.48 -9.70 13.49
CA ILE A 21 -2.93 -9.63 13.38
C ILE A 21 -3.47 -11.05 13.34
N TRP A 22 -4.38 -11.35 14.27
CA TRP A 22 -4.94 -12.67 14.48
C TRP A 22 -6.40 -12.71 14.03
N TYR A 23 -6.69 -13.50 13.01
CA TYR A 23 -8.06 -13.85 12.64
C TYR A 23 -8.29 -15.33 12.92
N VAL A 24 -8.84 -15.61 14.11
CA VAL A 24 -8.92 -16.96 14.68
C VAL A 24 -10.36 -17.37 14.97
N GLN A 25 -10.67 -18.65 14.75
CA GLN A 25 -12.00 -19.23 14.98
C GLN A 25 -12.38 -19.24 16.47
N ASP A 26 -11.40 -19.43 17.34
CA ASP A 26 -11.56 -19.41 18.80
C ASP A 26 -11.11 -18.06 19.36
N ARG A 27 -11.71 -17.62 20.47
CA ARG A 27 -11.30 -16.38 21.17
C ARG A 27 -9.80 -16.42 21.46
N ALA A 28 -9.10 -15.32 21.14
CA ALA A 28 -7.67 -15.19 21.33
C ALA A 28 -7.27 -15.56 22.77
N GLN A 29 -6.32 -16.48 22.89
CA GLN A 29 -5.75 -16.91 24.17
C GLN A 29 -4.29 -16.45 24.23
N PRO A 30 -3.83 -15.86 25.36
CA PRO A 30 -2.45 -15.45 25.50
C PRO A 30 -1.47 -16.60 25.25
N GLY A 31 -0.37 -16.31 24.57
CA GLY A 31 0.63 -17.34 24.28
C GLY A 31 1.93 -16.76 23.70
N PRO A 32 2.88 -17.65 23.37
CA PRO A 32 4.26 -17.25 23.06
C PRO A 32 4.44 -16.64 21.67
N VAL A 33 3.47 -16.71 20.77
CA VAL A 33 3.58 -16.21 19.40
C VAL A 33 2.94 -14.84 19.31
N PHE A 34 3.74 -13.76 19.31
CA PHE A 34 3.25 -12.36 19.26
C PHE A 34 2.04 -12.09 20.19
N GLY A 35 2.07 -12.67 21.40
CA GLY A 35 1.01 -12.55 22.41
C GLY A 35 -0.18 -13.52 22.29
N SER A 36 -0.17 -14.46 21.35
CA SER A 36 -1.23 -15.45 21.11
C SER A 36 -0.71 -16.90 21.14
N ARG A 37 -1.59 -17.89 21.33
CA ARG A 37 -1.23 -19.32 21.38
C ARG A 37 -0.68 -19.83 20.04
N ASP A 38 0.31 -20.71 20.14
CA ASP A 38 1.04 -21.32 19.02
C ASP A 38 0.16 -22.20 18.09
N TYR A 39 -0.90 -22.80 18.65
CA TYR A 39 -1.84 -23.62 17.90
C TYR A 39 -3.16 -22.90 17.73
N PHE A 40 -3.43 -22.36 16.55
CA PHE A 40 -4.68 -21.66 16.23
C PHE A 40 -5.30 -22.18 14.93
N ARG A 41 -6.62 -22.00 14.79
CA ARG A 41 -7.37 -22.29 13.56
C ARG A 41 -7.81 -20.96 12.96
N GLY A 42 -7.16 -20.55 11.87
CA GLY A 42 -7.38 -19.24 11.27
C GLY A 42 -6.16 -18.71 10.52
N LEU A 43 -6.11 -17.40 10.31
CA LEU A 43 -5.04 -16.69 9.62
C LEU A 43 -4.27 -15.83 10.63
N GLY A 44 -2.93 -15.94 10.60
CA GLY A 44 -2.02 -15.02 11.28
C GLY A 44 -1.25 -14.21 10.24
N ILE A 45 -1.28 -12.89 10.34
CA ILE A 45 -0.43 -11.99 9.55
C ILE A 45 0.65 -11.47 10.49
N PHE A 46 1.89 -11.84 10.19
CA PHE A 46 3.05 -11.49 11.02
C PHE A 46 3.78 -10.32 10.38
N LEU A 47 3.81 -9.21 11.10
CA LEU A 47 4.67 -8.07 10.83
C LEU A 47 5.89 -8.23 11.72
N ASP A 48 6.79 -9.11 11.29
CA ASP A 48 8.07 -9.27 11.95
C ASP A 48 8.95 -8.06 11.62
N THR A 49 9.13 -7.18 12.60
CA THR A 49 9.96 -5.97 12.45
C THR A 49 11.38 -6.20 12.94
N TYR A 50 11.67 -7.38 13.51
CA TYR A 50 12.96 -7.68 14.08
C TYR A 50 13.61 -8.82 13.30
N SER A 51 14.78 -8.58 12.72
CA SER A 51 15.63 -9.70 12.33
C SER A 51 15.97 -10.46 13.60
N ASN A 52 15.40 -11.64 13.77
CA ASN A 52 15.67 -12.54 14.89
C ASN A 52 17.19 -12.78 15.05
N HIS A 53 18.00 -12.48 14.03
CA HIS A 53 19.47 -12.49 14.03
C HIS A 53 20.10 -11.35 13.21
N ASN A 54 20.20 -10.10 13.72
CA ASN A 54 21.16 -9.07 13.26
C ASN A 54 21.36 -8.92 11.72
N GLY A 55 20.33 -9.21 10.92
CA GLY A 55 20.43 -9.35 9.47
C GLY A 55 19.70 -8.20 8.75
N PRO A 56 20.12 -7.85 7.52
CA PRO A 56 19.39 -6.89 6.70
C PRO A 56 17.97 -7.39 6.41
N HIS A 57 17.01 -6.46 6.28
CA HIS A 57 15.66 -6.78 5.78
C HIS A 57 15.75 -7.66 4.54
N ALA A 58 14.95 -8.72 4.50
CA ALA A 58 14.99 -9.68 3.41
C ALA A 58 14.27 -9.12 2.17
N PRO A 59 14.90 -9.15 0.99
CA PRO A 59 14.23 -8.82 -0.25
C PRO A 59 13.25 -9.93 -0.65
N VAL A 60 12.27 -9.58 -1.47
CA VAL A 60 11.29 -10.51 -2.02
C VAL A 60 11.93 -11.27 -3.18
N LEU A 61 12.23 -12.54 -2.95
CA LEU A 61 12.82 -13.42 -3.97
C LEU A 61 11.75 -14.18 -4.79
N ALA A 62 10.49 -14.14 -4.37
CA ALA A 62 9.39 -14.77 -5.08
C ALA A 62 9.15 -14.08 -6.43
N ARG A 63 9.06 -14.88 -7.50
CA ARG A 63 8.74 -14.40 -8.85
C ARG A 63 7.29 -13.96 -8.93
N ASP A 64 6.40 -14.80 -8.40
CA ASP A 64 4.95 -14.62 -8.37
C ASP A 64 4.53 -14.37 -6.93
N TRP A 65 3.68 -13.36 -6.70
CA TRP A 65 3.27 -12.96 -5.36
C TRP A 65 1.90 -12.29 -5.36
N GLU A 66 1.27 -12.33 -4.18
CA GLU A 66 0.06 -11.59 -3.86
C GLU A 66 0.29 -10.82 -2.57
N LEU A 67 -0.15 -9.57 -2.55
CA LEU A 67 -0.10 -8.68 -1.41
C LEU A 67 -1.51 -8.17 -1.14
N GLN A 68 -2.10 -8.64 -0.06
CA GLN A 68 -3.39 -8.16 0.43
C GLN A 68 -3.16 -7.10 1.51
N VAL A 69 -3.78 -5.95 1.33
CA VAL A 69 -3.62 -4.76 2.16
C VAL A 69 -5.00 -4.35 2.66
N SER A 70 -5.18 -4.41 3.97
CA SER A 70 -6.28 -3.73 4.64
C SER A 70 -5.88 -2.30 4.93
N PHE A 71 -6.71 -1.35 4.52
CA PHE A 71 -6.41 0.06 4.70
C PHE A 71 -7.68 0.84 5.04
N ALA A 72 -7.47 2.04 5.57
CA ALA A 72 -8.53 3.03 5.71
C ALA A 72 -7.93 4.43 5.63
N ILE A 73 -8.57 5.31 4.86
CA ILE A 73 -8.16 6.70 4.69
C ILE A 73 -9.32 7.59 5.13
N HIS A 74 -9.09 8.37 6.19
CA HIS A 74 -10.10 9.22 6.83
C HIS A 74 -9.64 10.68 6.89
N GLY A 75 -10.61 11.60 6.90
CA GLY A 75 -10.38 13.03 7.11
C GLY A 75 -11.70 13.73 7.45
N SER A 76 -11.65 15.02 7.81
CA SER A 76 -12.86 15.82 8.04
C SER A 76 -13.73 15.92 6.77
N THR A 77 -14.97 16.40 6.91
CA THR A 77 -15.93 16.47 5.79
C THR A 77 -15.66 17.70 4.91
N GLY A 78 -15.29 17.46 3.65
CA GLY A 78 -14.96 18.44 2.61
C GLY A 78 -14.37 17.76 1.35
N GLU A 79 -14.17 18.48 0.25
CA GLU A 79 -13.60 17.93 -0.99
C GLU A 79 -12.07 18.13 -1.12
N LEU A 80 -11.45 18.88 -0.21
CA LEU A 80 -10.03 19.26 -0.27
C LEU A 80 -9.20 18.45 0.74
N TYR A 81 -8.82 17.22 0.40
CA TYR A 81 -7.83 16.49 1.18
C TYR A 81 -6.95 15.65 0.27
N GLY A 82 -5.65 15.81 0.44
CA GLY A 82 -4.60 15.15 -0.31
C GLY A 82 -3.39 14.85 0.57
N ASP A 83 -2.44 14.06 0.09
CA ASP A 83 -2.35 13.65 -1.33
C ASP A 83 -2.78 12.19 -1.51
N GLY A 84 -2.42 11.31 -0.58
CA GLY A 84 -2.89 9.93 -0.56
C GLY A 84 -1.85 8.98 0.02
N ALA A 85 -1.83 7.75 -0.51
CA ALA A 85 -0.88 6.72 -0.10
C ALA A 85 -0.28 5.98 -1.30
N ALA A 86 0.86 5.35 -1.09
CA ALA A 86 1.51 4.52 -2.09
C ALA A 86 1.99 3.18 -1.52
N ILE A 87 1.85 2.13 -2.32
CA ILE A 87 2.38 0.79 -2.07
C ILE A 87 3.54 0.57 -3.04
N TRP A 88 4.65 0.07 -2.54
CA TRP A 88 5.91 -0.02 -3.25
C TRP A 88 6.40 -1.46 -3.37
N TYR A 89 7.01 -1.75 -4.51
CA TYR A 89 7.92 -2.88 -4.70
C TYR A 89 9.17 -2.37 -5.40
N VAL A 90 10.19 -1.98 -4.63
CA VAL A 90 11.30 -1.14 -5.12
C VAL A 90 12.68 -1.64 -4.71
N GLN A 91 13.68 -1.31 -5.53
CA GLN A 91 15.08 -1.68 -5.28
C GLN A 91 15.65 -1.01 -4.01
N ASP A 92 15.48 0.31 -3.90
CA ASP A 92 16.04 1.09 -2.80
C ASP A 92 14.93 1.40 -1.78
N ARG A 93 15.09 0.85 -0.58
CA ARG A 93 14.11 0.97 0.51
C ARG A 93 14.29 2.26 1.33
N ALA A 94 13.19 2.69 1.95
CA ALA A 94 13.16 3.76 2.96
C ALA A 94 13.83 5.08 2.51
N GLN A 95 13.71 5.42 1.24
CA GLN A 95 14.17 6.70 0.70
C GLN A 95 13.01 7.69 0.72
N PRO A 96 13.04 8.72 1.58
CA PRO A 96 11.98 9.72 1.61
C PRO A 96 12.01 10.60 0.35
N GLY A 97 10.86 11.19 0.01
CA GLY A 97 10.77 12.15 -1.08
C GLY A 97 9.35 12.58 -1.40
N PRO A 98 9.16 13.25 -2.55
CA PRO A 98 7.89 13.92 -2.86
C PRO A 98 6.77 12.96 -3.26
N VAL A 99 7.08 11.76 -3.77
CA VAL A 99 6.08 10.84 -4.33
C VAL A 99 5.38 10.07 -3.23
N PHE A 100 4.27 10.62 -2.74
CA PHE A 100 3.49 10.08 -1.62
C PHE A 100 4.37 9.77 -0.39
N GLY A 101 5.40 10.57 -0.15
CA GLY A 101 6.36 10.39 0.96
C GLY A 101 7.59 9.54 0.62
N SER A 102 7.68 9.00 -0.59
CA SER A 102 8.82 8.23 -1.11
C SER A 102 9.61 9.01 -2.15
N ARG A 103 10.84 8.57 -2.43
CA ARG A 103 11.67 9.18 -3.47
C ARG A 103 11.03 9.09 -4.85
N ASP A 104 11.29 10.12 -5.63
CA ASP A 104 11.06 10.12 -7.06
C ASP A 104 12.17 9.34 -7.80
N TYR A 105 12.01 9.10 -9.10
CA TYR A 105 12.93 8.30 -9.92
C TYR A 105 13.22 6.92 -9.30
N PHE A 106 12.19 6.30 -8.72
CA PHE A 106 12.31 4.97 -8.13
C PHE A 106 12.58 3.90 -9.22
N ARG A 107 13.18 2.79 -8.80
CA ARG A 107 13.26 1.58 -9.64
C ARG A 107 12.38 0.49 -9.04
N GLY A 108 11.35 0.08 -9.78
CA GLY A 108 10.37 -0.92 -9.34
C GLY A 108 8.95 -0.53 -9.71
N LEU A 109 8.01 -0.92 -8.85
CA LEU A 109 6.58 -0.65 -8.97
C LEU A 109 6.13 0.29 -7.85
N GLY A 110 5.37 1.32 -8.23
CA GLY A 110 4.55 2.13 -7.33
C GLY A 110 3.08 1.93 -7.66
N ILE A 111 2.24 1.76 -6.65
CA ILE A 111 0.78 1.73 -6.74
C ILE A 111 0.27 2.88 -5.92
N PHE A 112 -0.46 3.80 -6.55
CA PHE A 112 -0.87 5.06 -5.95
C PHE A 112 -2.36 5.02 -5.65
N LEU A 113 -2.70 5.35 -4.41
CA LEU A 113 -4.05 5.57 -3.94
C LEU A 113 -4.22 7.08 -3.82
N ASP A 114 -4.47 7.72 -4.95
CA ASP A 114 -4.56 9.16 -5.05
C ASP A 114 -5.93 9.63 -4.57
N THR A 115 -5.94 10.55 -3.61
CA THR A 115 -7.16 11.05 -2.99
C THR A 115 -7.57 12.44 -3.43
N TYR A 116 -6.73 13.12 -4.18
CA TYR A 116 -6.90 14.53 -4.50
C TYR A 116 -6.70 14.75 -5.99
N SER A 117 -7.59 15.53 -6.61
CA SER A 117 -7.38 15.92 -8.00
C SER A 117 -6.48 17.14 -8.03
N ASN A 118 -5.25 16.98 -8.52
CA ASN A 118 -4.37 18.12 -8.77
C ASN A 118 -4.78 18.88 -10.05
N HIS A 119 -5.81 18.41 -10.78
CA HIS A 119 -6.17 18.89 -12.11
C HIS A 119 -7.57 19.52 -12.24
N ASN A 120 -7.64 20.63 -12.98
CA ASN A 120 -8.85 21.22 -13.61
C ASN A 120 -8.80 21.08 -15.15
N GLY A 121 -8.01 20.12 -15.68
CA GLY A 121 -7.66 19.98 -17.10
C GLY A 121 -8.28 18.75 -17.82
N PRO A 122 -7.95 18.53 -19.11
CA PRO A 122 -8.61 17.55 -20.00
C PRO A 122 -8.40 16.06 -19.66
N HIS A 123 -7.61 15.74 -18.63
CA HIS A 123 -7.36 14.39 -18.11
C HIS A 123 -8.12 14.12 -16.80
N ALA A 124 -9.35 14.62 -16.71
CA ALA A 124 -10.16 14.56 -15.50
C ALA A 124 -10.79 13.17 -15.29
N HIS A 125 -10.11 12.29 -14.56
CA HIS A 125 -10.74 11.15 -13.90
C HIS A 125 -11.22 11.54 -12.49
N GLY A 126 -12.30 10.90 -12.03
CA GLY A 126 -12.84 11.09 -10.69
C GLY A 126 -11.87 10.57 -9.62
N HIS A 127 -11.71 11.36 -8.55
CA HIS A 127 -10.92 10.96 -7.38
C HIS A 127 -11.85 10.45 -6.26
N PRO A 128 -11.37 9.54 -5.38
CA PRO A 128 -10.04 8.94 -5.37
C PRO A 128 -9.80 7.97 -6.53
N TYR A 129 -8.55 7.89 -6.98
CA TYR A 129 -8.12 7.11 -8.14
C TYR A 129 -6.99 6.14 -7.75
N ILE A 130 -7.05 4.91 -8.24
CA ILE A 130 -5.98 3.93 -8.07
C ILE A 130 -5.26 3.74 -9.39
N SER A 131 -3.95 3.98 -9.39
CA SER A 131 -3.08 3.81 -10.56
C SER A 131 -1.81 3.04 -10.18
N ALA A 132 -1.07 2.60 -11.20
CA ALA A 132 0.22 1.95 -11.01
C ALA A 132 1.25 2.50 -12.00
N MET A 133 2.52 2.50 -11.61
CA MET A 133 3.64 2.92 -12.45
C MET A 133 4.81 1.97 -12.25
N VAL A 134 5.39 1.51 -13.36
CA VAL A 134 6.68 0.82 -13.36
C VAL A 134 7.74 1.80 -13.80
N ASN A 135 8.81 1.89 -13.02
CA ASN A 135 9.89 2.81 -13.29
C ASN A 135 11.23 2.08 -13.20
N ASN A 136 12.17 2.46 -14.06
CA ASN A 136 13.54 1.97 -14.09
C ASN A 136 14.53 2.97 -13.46
N GLY A 137 14.01 4.05 -12.86
CA GLY A 137 14.78 5.16 -12.29
C GLY A 137 15.01 6.32 -13.24
N SER A 138 14.33 6.37 -14.39
CA SER A 138 14.46 7.48 -15.35
C SER A 138 13.21 8.35 -15.49
N LEU A 139 12.06 7.85 -15.04
CA LEU A 139 10.80 8.58 -15.13
C LEU A 139 10.56 9.37 -13.85
N HIS A 140 10.07 10.59 -13.99
CA HIS A 140 9.53 11.41 -12.91
C HIS A 140 8.07 11.06 -12.69
N TYR A 141 7.63 10.99 -11.43
CA TYR A 141 6.20 11.01 -11.13
C TYR A 141 5.68 12.45 -11.13
N ASP A 142 4.90 12.79 -12.16
CA ASP A 142 4.32 14.12 -12.34
C ASP A 142 3.09 14.29 -11.44
N HIS A 143 3.28 14.92 -10.28
CA HIS A 143 2.21 15.22 -9.34
C HIS A 143 1.16 16.20 -9.91
N ASP A 144 1.57 17.13 -10.76
CA ASP A 144 0.65 18.14 -11.31
C ASP A 144 -0.37 17.51 -12.26
N MET A 145 -0.05 16.33 -12.80
CA MET A 145 -0.89 15.55 -13.71
C MET A 145 -1.20 14.15 -13.17
N ASP A 146 -1.19 13.96 -11.84
CA ASP A 146 -1.56 12.72 -11.13
C ASP A 146 -0.83 11.45 -11.65
N GLY A 147 0.34 11.62 -12.28
CA GLY A 147 1.14 10.57 -12.89
C GLY A 147 0.57 9.97 -14.19
N THR A 148 -0.48 10.55 -14.78
CA THR A 148 -1.25 10.00 -15.91
C THR A 148 -0.37 9.61 -17.11
N HIS A 149 0.63 10.41 -17.45
CA HIS A 149 1.54 10.16 -18.59
C HIS A 149 2.43 8.94 -18.42
N THR A 150 2.65 8.51 -17.19
CA THR A 150 3.50 7.36 -16.85
C THR A 150 2.71 6.18 -16.28
N GLN A 151 1.38 6.27 -16.32
CA GLN A 151 0.50 5.22 -15.83
C GLN A 151 0.68 3.94 -16.63
N LEU A 152 0.90 2.85 -15.89
CA LEU A 152 1.03 1.52 -16.45
C LEU A 152 -0.27 1.09 -17.13
N GLY A 153 -0.17 0.71 -18.40
CA GLY A 153 -1.31 0.33 -19.25
C GLY A 153 -1.98 1.49 -19.98
N GLY A 154 -1.64 2.73 -19.64
CA GLY A 154 -2.22 3.95 -20.22
C GLY A 154 -3.20 4.64 -19.27
N GLU A 155 -3.61 5.86 -19.64
CA GLU A 155 -4.41 6.80 -18.83
C GLU A 155 -5.71 6.21 -18.27
N HIS A 156 -6.38 5.31 -19.00
CA HIS A 156 -7.68 4.77 -18.59
C HIS A 156 -7.60 3.38 -17.93
N THR A 157 -6.40 2.90 -17.60
CA THR A 157 -6.22 1.54 -17.05
C THR A 157 -6.39 1.47 -15.54
N GLY A 158 -6.13 2.56 -14.81
CA GLY A 158 -6.47 2.66 -13.40
C GLY A 158 -7.98 2.72 -13.17
N CYS A 159 -8.39 2.93 -11.92
CA CYS A 159 -9.81 2.92 -11.58
C CYS A 159 -10.20 4.00 -10.56
N GLU A 160 -11.37 4.58 -10.77
CA GLU A 160 -12.00 5.49 -9.80
C GLU A 160 -12.63 4.66 -8.66
N VAL A 161 -12.19 4.89 -7.44
CA VAL A 161 -12.60 4.07 -6.29
C VAL A 161 -12.82 4.95 -5.07
N ARG A 162 -14.07 5.05 -4.64
CA ARG A 162 -14.45 5.84 -3.46
C ARG A 162 -14.10 5.12 -2.16
N PHE A 163 -12.82 5.01 -1.82
CA PHE A 163 -12.31 4.29 -0.64
C PHE A 163 -12.20 5.14 0.63
N ARG A 164 -12.36 6.47 0.55
CA ARG A 164 -12.28 7.36 1.72
C ARG A 164 -13.50 7.27 2.63
N ASN A 165 -13.27 7.56 3.91
CA ASN A 165 -14.32 7.77 4.93
C ASN A 165 -15.33 6.62 5.05
N LYS A 166 -14.90 5.38 4.76
CA LYS A 166 -15.71 4.19 5.01
C LYS A 166 -15.79 3.91 6.51
N GLN A 167 -16.96 3.49 6.95
CA GLN A 167 -17.22 3.10 8.34
C GLN A 167 -16.81 1.65 8.62
N HIS A 168 -16.32 0.96 7.59
CA HIS A 168 -15.84 -0.42 7.58
C HIS A 168 -14.46 -0.48 6.91
N GLU A 169 -13.80 -1.62 7.08
CA GLU A 169 -12.47 -1.89 6.53
C GLU A 169 -12.53 -2.01 5.00
N THR A 170 -11.63 -1.31 4.32
CA THR A 170 -11.43 -1.45 2.87
C THR A 170 -10.21 -2.29 2.59
N GLN A 171 -10.27 -3.11 1.54
CA GLN A 171 -9.17 -4.00 1.18
C GLN A 171 -8.73 -3.80 -0.25
N LEU A 172 -7.42 -4.01 -0.49
CA LEU A 172 -6.78 -3.98 -1.79
C LEU A 172 -5.93 -5.25 -1.93
N LEU A 173 -6.00 -5.91 -3.07
CA LEU A 173 -5.19 -7.06 -3.42
C LEU A 173 -4.34 -6.70 -4.64
N VAL A 174 -3.02 -6.69 -4.47
CA VAL A 174 -2.06 -6.60 -5.56
C VAL A 174 -1.59 -8.00 -5.90
N ARG A 175 -1.80 -8.44 -7.12
CA ARG A 175 -1.35 -9.74 -7.62
C ARG A 175 -0.36 -9.51 -8.74
N TYR A 176 0.81 -10.13 -8.65
CA TYR A 176 1.76 -10.20 -9.74
C TYR A 176 2.11 -11.66 -10.00
N VAL A 177 1.53 -12.22 -11.06
CA VAL A 177 1.66 -13.64 -11.41
C VAL A 177 1.82 -13.77 -12.92
N SER A 178 2.79 -14.55 -13.39
CA SER A 178 3.00 -14.81 -14.82
C SER A 178 3.14 -13.54 -15.67
N ASP A 179 3.91 -12.57 -15.18
CA ASP A 179 4.09 -11.25 -15.81
C ASP A 179 2.80 -10.41 -15.95
N VAL A 180 1.75 -10.74 -15.21
CA VAL A 180 0.51 -9.96 -15.14
C VAL A 180 0.41 -9.29 -13.78
N LEU A 181 0.31 -7.95 -13.77
CA LEU A 181 -0.05 -7.18 -12.58
C LEU A 181 -1.55 -6.94 -12.59
N SER A 182 -2.25 -7.41 -11.57
CA SER A 182 -3.66 -7.07 -11.35
C SER A 182 -3.90 -6.52 -9.95
N ILE A 183 -4.82 -5.57 -9.86
CA ILE A 183 -5.23 -4.94 -8.61
C ILE A 183 -6.73 -5.16 -8.46
N TYR A 184 -7.12 -5.64 -7.29
CA TYR A 184 -8.50 -5.80 -6.90
C TYR A 184 -8.79 -5.01 -5.63
N THR A 185 -10.05 -4.61 -5.45
CA THR A 185 -10.50 -3.91 -4.26
C THR A 185 -11.75 -4.54 -3.68
N ASP A 186 -11.91 -4.48 -2.36
CA ASP A 186 -13.18 -4.69 -1.66
C ASP A 186 -13.46 -3.47 -0.80
N ILE A 187 -14.09 -2.47 -1.41
CA ILE A 187 -14.39 -1.19 -0.76
C ILE A 187 -15.74 -1.19 -0.05
N LEU A 188 -16.60 -2.15 -0.39
CA LEU A 188 -17.91 -2.31 0.25
C LEU A 188 -17.83 -3.20 1.50
N GLY A 189 -16.68 -3.84 1.75
CA GLY A 189 -16.50 -4.76 2.87
C GLY A 189 -17.36 -6.01 2.72
N ALA A 190 -17.67 -6.40 1.48
CA ALA A 190 -18.61 -7.47 1.16
C ALA A 190 -17.96 -8.85 1.05
N GLY A 191 -16.63 -8.93 1.23
CA GLY A 191 -15.82 -10.11 0.95
C GLY A 191 -15.75 -10.43 -0.55
N LYS A 192 -15.96 -9.43 -1.41
CA LYS A 192 -16.03 -9.58 -2.87
C LYS A 192 -15.03 -8.66 -3.55
N TRP A 193 -14.06 -9.27 -4.21
CA TRP A 193 -13.06 -8.57 -5.01
C TRP A 193 -13.65 -8.02 -6.30
N GLN A 194 -13.48 -6.71 -6.51
CA GLN A 194 -13.75 -6.02 -7.76
C GLN A 194 -12.42 -5.71 -8.44
N GLU A 195 -12.28 -6.07 -9.71
CA GLU A 195 -11.09 -5.73 -10.48
C GLU A 195 -11.01 -4.22 -10.69
N CYS A 196 -9.86 -3.65 -10.34
CA CYS A 196 -9.53 -2.25 -10.60
C CYS A 196 -8.77 -2.13 -11.93
N MET A 197 -7.65 -2.85 -12.04
CA MET A 197 -6.81 -2.84 -13.22
C MET A 197 -6.11 -4.18 -13.41
N SER A 198 -5.78 -4.51 -14.66
CA SER A 198 -5.02 -5.71 -15.03
C SER A 198 -4.17 -5.43 -16.27
N VAL A 199 -2.85 -5.61 -16.14
CA VAL A 199 -1.88 -5.31 -17.20
C VAL A 199 -0.93 -6.49 -17.36
N ALA A 200 -0.89 -7.05 -18.58
CA ALA A 200 0.02 -8.12 -18.95
C ALA A 200 1.38 -7.59 -19.45
N GLY A 201 2.41 -8.44 -19.43
CA GLY A 201 3.74 -8.10 -19.94
C GLY A 201 4.55 -7.22 -18.98
N VAL A 202 4.12 -7.09 -17.73
CA VAL A 202 4.80 -6.31 -16.69
C VAL A 202 6.05 -7.05 -16.23
N ARG A 203 7.21 -6.39 -16.26
CA ARG A 203 8.51 -6.98 -15.91
C ARG A 203 9.05 -6.38 -14.61
N LEU A 204 8.89 -7.10 -13.51
CA LEU A 204 9.46 -6.74 -12.20
C LEU A 204 10.61 -7.70 -11.85
N PRO A 205 11.82 -7.19 -11.54
CA PRO A 205 12.91 -8.02 -11.02
C PRO A 205 12.57 -8.61 -9.65
N THR A 206 13.12 -9.78 -9.33
CA THR A 206 13.15 -10.25 -7.93
C THR A 206 14.23 -9.50 -7.15
N GLY A 207 14.21 -9.64 -5.82
CA GLY A 207 15.23 -9.03 -4.97
C GLY A 207 14.90 -7.60 -4.50
N TYR A 208 13.67 -7.13 -4.72
CA TYR A 208 13.20 -5.81 -4.30
C TYR A 208 12.41 -5.89 -2.98
N TYR A 209 12.05 -4.73 -2.44
CA TYR A 209 11.44 -4.60 -1.13
C TYR A 209 10.01 -4.08 -1.23
N PHE A 210 9.11 -4.68 -0.46
CA PHE A 210 7.81 -4.06 -0.21
C PHE A 210 7.96 -2.83 0.68
N GLY A 211 7.12 -1.83 0.44
CA GLY A 211 7.07 -0.62 1.24
C GLY A 211 5.70 0.04 1.16
N PHE A 212 5.42 0.90 2.14
CA PHE A 212 4.18 1.66 2.21
C PHE A 212 4.54 3.07 2.65
N THR A 213 4.01 4.07 1.95
CA THR A 213 4.16 5.47 2.34
C THR A 213 2.83 6.18 2.20
N ALA A 214 2.71 7.30 2.90
CA ALA A 214 1.61 8.23 2.75
C ALA A 214 2.16 9.64 2.86
N ALA A 215 1.51 10.58 2.18
CA ALA A 215 1.80 11.99 2.30
C ALA A 215 0.52 12.79 2.39
N THR A 216 0.62 13.89 3.12
CA THR A 216 -0.41 14.90 3.20
C THR A 216 0.17 16.22 2.73
N GLY A 217 -0.48 16.88 1.78
CA GLY A 217 -0.12 18.24 1.37
C GLY A 217 -0.56 19.31 2.39
N ASP A 218 -0.42 20.59 2.01
CA ASP A 218 -0.78 21.78 2.79
C ASP A 218 -2.26 21.84 3.23
N LEU A 219 -3.10 20.95 2.69
CA LEU A 219 -4.54 20.87 2.93
C LEU A 219 -4.92 20.08 4.19
N SER A 220 -3.97 19.44 4.85
CA SER A 220 -4.21 18.64 6.08
C SER A 220 -4.31 19.47 7.36
N GLY A 221 -4.08 20.80 7.29
CA GLY A 221 -3.84 21.67 8.44
C GLY A 221 -4.81 22.83 8.68
N LYS A 222 -6.05 22.80 8.15
CA LYS A 222 -7.08 23.81 8.50
C LYS A 222 -8.36 23.18 9.04
#